data_AF-V9GIG6-F1
#
_entry.id   AF-V9GIG6-F1
#
_cell.length_a   1.000
_cell.length_b   1.000
_cell.length_c   1.000
_cell.angle_alpha   90.00
_cell.angle_beta   90.00
_cell.angle_gamma   90.00
#
_symmetry.space_group_name_H-M   'P 1'
#
loop_
_entity.id
_entity.type
_entity.pdbx_description
1 polymer ?
#
loop_
_entity_poly.entity_id
_entity_poly.type
_entity_poly.pdbx_seq_one_letter_code
_entity_poly.pdbx_strand_id
1 'polypeptide(L)' 'MVESLKDSSKIVRWRAARFLYEVGTEDARSALEAAADDPEFEVSLQARMALERIESGEEAAGTVWQQMAKRERT' A
#
# COMPACT_ATOMS: atom_id res chain seq x y z
N MET A 1 3.09 -8.97 -0.76
CA MET A 1 1.80 -8.35 -0.38
C MET A 1 0.96 -7.98 -1.59
N VAL A 2 1.57 -7.46 -2.67
CA VAL A 2 0.87 -7.13 -3.93
C VAL A 2 -0.05 -8.25 -4.44
N GLU A 3 0.40 -9.50 -4.48
CA GLU A 3 -0.46 -10.62 -4.92
C GLU A 3 -1.69 -10.86 -4.02
N SER A 4 -1.58 -10.53 -2.73
CA SER A 4 -2.67 -10.70 -1.75
C SER A 4 -3.86 -9.75 -1.99
N LEU A 5 -3.70 -8.73 -2.84
CA LEU A 5 -4.81 -7.91 -3.33
C LEU A 5 -5.78 -8.68 -4.25
N LYS A 6 -5.43 -9.90 -4.69
CA LYS A 6 -6.30 -10.75 -5.52
C LYS A 6 -6.91 -11.92 -4.75
N ASP A 7 -6.72 -11.96 -3.43
CA ASP A 7 -7.21 -13.06 -2.61
C ASP A 7 -8.74 -13.13 -2.59
N SER A 8 -9.29 -14.34 -2.57
CA SER A 8 -10.74 -14.57 -2.44
C SER A 8 -11.35 -13.92 -1.18
N SER A 9 -10.59 -13.85 -0.09
CA SER A 9 -11.01 -13.28 1.18
C SER A 9 -10.87 -11.76 1.17
N LYS A 10 -12.00 -11.08 1.36
CA LYS A 10 -12.04 -9.62 1.57
C LYS A 10 -11.03 -9.16 2.63
N ILE A 11 -10.95 -9.86 3.77
CA ILE A 11 -10.09 -9.44 4.88
C ILE A 11 -8.62 -9.48 4.47
N VAL A 12 -8.22 -10.46 3.65
CA VAL A 12 -6.85 -10.56 3.13
C VAL A 12 -6.56 -9.40 2.18
N ARG A 13 -7.46 -9.12 1.24
CA ARG A 13 -7.31 -7.98 0.31
C ARG A 13 -7.26 -6.64 1.05
N TRP A 14 -8.15 -6.43 2.01
CA TRP A 14 -8.17 -5.21 2.83
C TRP A 14 -6.88 -5.04 3.62
N ARG A 15 -6.38 -6.10 4.27
CA ARG A 15 -5.08 -6.06 4.98
C ARG A 15 -3.92 -5.80 4.03
N ALA A 16 -3.96 -6.35 2.81
CA ALA A 16 -2.95 -6.10 1.81
C ALA A 16 -2.93 -4.63 1.36
N ALA A 17 -4.11 -4.05 1.06
CA ALA A 17 -4.24 -2.63 0.72
C ALA A 17 -3.76 -1.73 1.87
N ARG A 18 -4.11 -2.05 3.12
CA ARG A 18 -3.65 -1.31 4.30
C ARG A 18 -2.13 -1.38 4.50
N PHE A 19 -1.54 -2.56 4.35
CA PHE A 19 -0.09 -2.71 4.42
C PHE A 19 0.61 -1.89 3.33
N LEU A 20 0.08 -1.92 2.09
CA LEU A 20 0.64 -1.16 0.97
C LEU A 20 0.42 0.35 1.10
N TYR A 21 -0.61 0.80 1.82
CA TYR A 21 -0.70 2.19 2.24
C TYR A 21 0.49 2.56 3.15
N GLU A 22 0.84 1.72 4.13
CA GLU A 22 1.89 2.06 5.09
C GLU A 22 3.31 1.99 4.50
N VAL A 23 3.59 1.01 3.64
CA VAL A 23 4.97 0.72 3.16
C VAL A 23 5.09 0.46 1.65
N GLY A 24 3.98 0.45 0.93
CA GLY A 24 3.96 0.07 -0.49
C GLY A 24 4.53 1.16 -1.37
N THR A 25 5.33 0.76 -2.35
CA THR A 25 6.03 1.67 -3.25
C THR A 25 5.38 1.85 -4.60
N GLU A 26 5.98 2.66 -5.48
CA GLU A 26 5.56 2.80 -6.88
C GLU A 26 5.39 1.43 -7.58
N ASP A 27 6.15 0.42 -7.16
CA ASP A 27 6.04 -0.98 -7.63
C ASP A 27 4.67 -1.62 -7.33
N ALA A 28 3.94 -1.12 -6.32
CA ALA A 28 2.61 -1.60 -5.96
C ALA A 28 1.48 -0.88 -6.71
N ARG A 29 1.77 0.21 -7.43
CA ARG A 29 0.78 1.10 -8.05
C ARG A 29 -0.20 0.34 -8.95
N SER A 30 0.30 -0.42 -9.92
CA SER A 30 -0.56 -1.13 -10.88
C SER A 30 -1.51 -2.14 -10.21
N ALA A 31 -1.11 -2.73 -9.07
CA ALA A 31 -1.97 -3.64 -8.33
C ALA A 31 -2.98 -2.90 -7.46
N LEU A 32 -2.60 -1.76 -6.89
CA LEU A 32 -3.50 -0.90 -6.13
C LEU A 32 -4.55 -0.24 -7.04
N GLU A 33 -4.20 0.10 -8.29
CA GLU A 33 -5.16 0.57 -9.30
C GLU A 33 -6.25 -0.47 -9.55
N ALA A 34 -5.89 -1.74 -9.73
CA ALA A 34 -6.88 -2.81 -9.86
C ALA A 34 -7.72 -3.00 -8.58
N ALA A 35 -7.11 -2.87 -7.40
CA ALA A 35 -7.81 -2.98 -6.12
C ALA A 35 -8.69 -1.76 -5.80
N ALA A 36 -8.47 -0.62 -6.45
CA ALA A 36 -9.32 0.56 -6.31
C ALA A 36 -10.72 0.35 -6.91
N ASP A 37 -10.89 -0.65 -7.78
CA ASP A 37 -12.17 -1.06 -8.35
C ASP A 37 -12.75 -2.31 -7.66
N ASP A 38 -12.22 -2.70 -6.49
CA ASP A 38 -12.73 -3.83 -5.72
C ASP A 38 -14.21 -3.62 -5.35
N PRO A 39 -15.08 -4.65 -5.50
CA PRO A 39 -16.50 -4.54 -5.14
C PRO A 39 -16.72 -4.26 -3.65
N GLU A 40 -15.77 -4.61 -2.79
CA GLU A 40 -15.83 -4.30 -1.37
C GLU A 40 -15.36 -2.87 -1.12
N PHE A 41 -16.28 -2.02 -0.66
CA PHE A 41 -16.02 -0.59 -0.42
C PHE A 41 -14.78 -0.32 0.44
N GLU A 42 -14.58 -1.09 1.50
CA GLU A 42 -13.43 -0.91 2.40
C GLU A 42 -12.09 -1.21 1.71
N VAL A 43 -12.07 -2.17 0.78
CA VAL A 43 -10.86 -2.53 0.03
C VAL A 43 -10.53 -1.44 -0.97
N SER A 44 -11.52 -1.01 -1.76
CA SER A 44 -11.33 0.05 -2.77
C SER A 44 -10.98 1.39 -2.16
N LEU A 45 -11.60 1.78 -1.04
CA LEU A 45 -11.23 2.99 -0.30
C LEU A 45 -9.78 2.94 0.16
N GLN A 46 -9.36 1.83 0.77
CA GLN A 46 -7.99 1.69 1.28
C GLN A 46 -6.95 1.70 0.15
N ALA A 47 -7.27 1.07 -0.99
CA ALA A 47 -6.39 1.05 -2.16
C ALA A 47 -6.22 2.44 -2.78
N ARG A 48 -7.30 3.24 -2.87
CA ARG A 48 -7.23 4.63 -3.34
C ARG A 48 -6.37 5.52 -2.44
N MET A 49 -6.50 5.38 -1.12
CA MET A 49 -5.64 6.11 -0.18
C MET A 49 -4.17 5.73 -0.33
N ALA A 50 -3.87 4.44 -0.59
CA ALA A 50 -2.51 3.98 -0.85
C ALA A 50 -1.94 4.58 -2.14
N LEU A 51 -2.73 4.65 -3.21
CA LEU A 51 -2.34 5.31 -4.45
C LEU A 51 -2.06 6.79 -4.24
N GLU A 52 -2.95 7.51 -3.56
CA GLU A 52 -2.77 8.95 -3.29
C GLU A 52 -1.48 9.22 -2.50
N ARG A 53 -1.18 8.38 -1.50
CA ARG A 53 0.07 8.46 -0.73
C ARG A 53 1.31 8.26 -1.61
N ILE A 54 1.25 7.28 -2.50
CA ILE A 54 2.34 6.94 -3.41
C ILE A 54 2.56 8.09 -4.40
N GLU A 55 1.48 8.59 -5.01
CA GLU A 55 1.50 9.70 -5.97
C GLU A 55 1.94 11.04 -5.36
N SER A 56 1.58 11.31 -4.09
CA SER A 56 2.01 12.52 -3.39
C SER A 56 3.51 12.52 -3.05
N GLY A 57 4.21 11.42 -3.32
CA GLY A 57 5.64 11.31 -3.11
C GLY A 57 6.01 11.15 -1.63
N GLU A 58 5.07 10.84 -0.73
CA GLU A 58 5.41 10.40 0.65
C GLU A 58 6.27 9.12 0.65
N GLU A 59 6.23 8.37 -0.45
CA GLU A 59 7.24 7.39 -0.89
C GLU A 59 8.69 7.88 -0.77
N ALA A 60 8.99 9.06 -1.31
CA ALA A 60 10.36 9.55 -1.49
C ALA A 60 11.03 9.92 -0.16
N ALA A 61 10.24 10.18 0.89
CA ALA A 61 10.78 10.45 2.21
C ALA A 61 11.35 9.19 2.88
N GLY A 62 10.92 7.99 2.48
CA GLY A 62 11.14 6.77 3.24
C GLY A 62 10.37 6.83 4.57
N THR A 63 9.75 5.72 4.96
CA THR A 63 9.01 5.66 6.23
C THR A 63 9.93 6.09 7.39
N VAL A 64 9.39 6.78 8.40
CA VAL A 64 10.16 7.20 9.60
C VAL A 64 10.98 6.04 10.17
N TRP A 65 10.41 4.83 10.14
CA TRP A 65 11.08 3.59 10.53
C TRP A 65 12.27 3.20 9.64
N GLN A 66 12.16 3.32 8.31
CA GLN A 66 13.30 3.11 7.40
C GLN A 66 14.40 4.15 7.61
N GLN A 67 14.04 5.41 7.91
CA GLN A 67 15.02 6.44 8.25
C GLN A 67 15.73 6.13 9.59
N MET A 68 14.99 5.67 10.60
CA MET A 68 15.55 5.24 11.89
C MET A 68 16.48 4.03 11.74
N ALA A 69 16.04 2.98 11.03
CA ALA A 69 16.84 1.78 10.79
C ALA A 69 18.13 2.04 9.99
N LYS A 70 18.12 3.05 9.11
CA LYS A 70 19.31 3.46 8.36
C LYS A 70 20.31 4.25 9.23
N ARG A 71 19.82 4.95 10.27
CA ARG A 71 20.61 5.76 11.20
C ARG A 71 21.36 4.92 12.25
N GLU A 72 20.86 3.76 12.61
CA GLU A 72 21.49 2.86 13.61
C GLU A 72 22.67 2.06 13.04
N ARG A 73 22.98 2.19 11.74
CA ARG A 73 24.04 1.45 11.04
C ARG A 73 25.28 2.30 10.70
N THR A 74 25.39 3.51 11.22
CA THR A 74 26.53 4.44 11.08
C THR A 74 27.02 4.86 12.45
#